data_AF-A0A2A4CCG4-F1
#
_entry.id   AF-A0A2A4CCG4-F1
#
_cell.length_a   1.000
_cell.length_b   1.000
_cell.length_c   1.000
_cell.angle_alpha   90.00
_cell.angle_beta   90.00
_cell.angle_gamma   90.00
#
_symmetry.space_group_name_H-M   'P 1'
#
loop_
_entity.id
_entity.type
_entity.pdbx_description
1 polymer ?
#
loop_
_entity_poly.entity_id
_entity_poly.type
_entity_poly.pdbx_seq_one_letter_code
_entity_poly.pdbx_strand_id
1 'polypeptide(L)' 'MHERKLATPIQRTTPRTGRNDPCPCGSGKKFKKCCGAAGTLH' A
#
# COMPACT_ATOMS: atom_id res chain seq x y z
N MET A 1 -38.06 15.50 -3.64
CA MET A 1 -36.76 15.90 -3.07
C MET A 1 -35.91 14.64 -2.95
N HIS A 2 -34.97 14.38 -3.86
CA HIS A 2 -34.13 13.17 -3.81
C HIS A 2 -32.84 13.48 -3.04
N GLU A 3 -32.73 12.93 -1.84
CA GLU A 3 -31.58 13.10 -0.95
C GLU A 3 -30.44 12.15 -1.35
N ARG A 4 -29.43 12.67 -2.04
CA ARG A 4 -28.22 11.91 -2.38
C ARG A 4 -27.33 11.78 -1.14
N LYS A 5 -27.38 10.62 -0.50
CA LYS A 5 -26.43 10.24 0.57
C LYS A 5 -25.02 10.19 -0.02
N LEU A 6 -24.18 11.15 0.35
CA LEU A 6 -22.78 11.23 -0.02
C LEU A 6 -22.02 10.11 0.72
N ALA A 7 -21.60 9.07 0.00
CA ALA A 7 -20.72 8.05 0.54
C ALA A 7 -19.34 8.67 0.80
N THR A 8 -18.85 8.61 2.04
CA THR A 8 -17.53 9.11 2.41
C THR A 8 -16.44 8.32 1.68
N PRO A 9 -15.42 8.97 1.09
CA PRO A 9 -14.37 8.24 0.40
C PRO A 9 -13.58 7.39 1.38
N ILE A 10 -13.42 6.10 1.05
CA ILE A 10 -12.59 5.16 1.78
C ILE A 10 -11.14 5.63 1.72
N GLN A 11 -10.65 6.19 2.83
CA GLN A 11 -9.24 6.53 2.99
C GLN A 11 -8.45 5.23 3.19
N ARG A 12 -7.44 5.00 2.34
CA ARG A 12 -6.50 3.90 2.53
C ARG A 12 -5.69 4.18 3.80
N THR A 13 -5.97 3.40 4.85
CA THR A 13 -5.27 3.43 6.14
C THR A 13 -3.87 2.81 6.08
N THR A 14 -3.51 2.16 4.97
CA THR A 14 -2.18 1.61 4.82
C THR A 14 -1.18 2.73 4.54
N PRO A 15 -0.12 2.87 5.35
CA PRO A 15 0.97 3.78 5.03
C PRO A 15 1.49 3.39 3.65
N ARG A 16 1.66 4.38 2.77
CA ARG A 16 2.32 4.16 1.49
C ARG A 16 3.77 3.84 1.79
N THR A 17 4.08 2.58 2.06
CA THR A 17 5.46 2.12 2.22
C THR A 17 6.21 2.56 0.98
N GLY A 18 7.14 3.49 1.18
CA GLY A 18 7.93 4.05 0.09
C GLY A 18 8.69 2.92 -0.59
N ARG A 19 8.84 2.98 -1.91
CA ARG A 19 9.60 1.96 -2.67
C ARG A 19 11.02 1.71 -2.12
N ASN A 20 11.63 2.68 -1.43
CA ASN A 20 12.96 2.54 -0.84
C ASN A 20 12.96 2.17 0.66
N ASP A 21 11.81 2.18 1.32
CA ASP A 21 11.65 1.85 2.74
C ASP A 21 11.98 0.37 2.99
N PRO A 22 12.47 -0.03 4.17
CA PRO A 22 12.53 -1.44 4.56
C PRO A 22 11.19 -2.16 4.33
N CYS A 23 11.26 -3.38 3.80
CA CYS A 23 10.08 -4.17 3.57
C CYS A 23 9.42 -4.56 4.91
N PRO A 24 8.10 -4.35 5.10
CA PRO A 24 7.39 -4.73 6.32
C PRO A 24 7.31 -6.25 6.53
N CYS A 25 7.70 -7.03 5.52
CA CYS A 25 7.81 -8.48 5.55
C CYS A 25 8.97 -9.04 6.40
N GLY A 26 9.83 -8.17 6.96
CA GLY A 26 10.95 -8.62 7.79
C GLY A 26 12.16 -9.18 7.03
N SER A 27 12.17 -9.09 5.70
CA SER A 27 13.27 -9.61 4.86
C SER A 27 14.57 -8.79 4.91
N GLY A 28 14.55 -7.60 5.54
CA GLY A 28 15.65 -6.64 5.54
C GLY A 28 15.92 -5.98 4.17
N LYS A 29 15.15 -6.32 3.13
CA LYS A 29 15.29 -5.75 1.78
C LYS A 29 14.41 -4.50 1.62
N LYS A 30 14.79 -3.60 0.71
CA LYS A 30 13.93 -2.45 0.34
C LYS A 30 12.62 -2.94 -0.27
N PHE A 31 11.50 -2.29 -0.01
CA PHE A 31 10.17 -2.66 -0.49
C PHE A 31 10.14 -2.95 -2.01
N LYS A 32 10.76 -2.09 -2.83
CA LYS A 32 10.85 -2.28 -4.31
C LYS A 32 11.66 -3.50 -4.75
N LYS A 33 12.48 -4.08 -3.87
CA LYS A 33 13.29 -5.28 -4.10
C LYS A 33 12.73 -6.51 -3.36
N CYS A 34 11.53 -6.38 -2.79
CA CYS A 34 10.87 -7.39 -1.96
C CYS A 34 9.38 -7.48 -2.33
N CYS A 35 8.42 -7.21 -1.43
CA CYS A 35 6.97 -7.19 -1.74
C CYS A 35 6.58 -6.34 -2.96
N GLY A 36 7.34 -5.27 -3.23
CA GLY A 36 7.09 -4.33 -4.33
C GLY A 36 7.91 -4.62 -5.59
N ALA A 37 8.62 -5.75 -5.65
CA ALA A 37 9.31 -6.17 -6.86
C ALA A 37 8.31 -6.87 -7.80
N ALA A 38 8.13 -6.34 -9.01
CA ALA A 38 7.17 -6.87 -9.98
C ALA A 38 7.51 -8.29 -10.51
N GLY A 39 8.71 -8.80 -10.26
CA GLY A 39 9.22 -10.04 -10.86
C GLY A 39 9.83 -11.03 -9.88
N THR A 40 9.73 -10.81 -8.57
CA THR A 40 10.19 -11.76 -7.57
C THR A 40 9.02 -12.03 -6.65
N LEU A 41 8.46 -13.23 -6.77
CA LEU A 41 7.45 -13.73 -5.84
C LEU A 41 8.06 -13.62 -4.44
N HIS A 42 7.44 -12.78 -3.62
CA HIS A 42 7.90 -12.45 -2.29
C HIS A 42 6.97 -13.05 -1.25
#